data_AF-A0A4P7GIF0-F1
#
_entry.id   AF-A0A4P7GIF0-F1
#
_cell.length_a   1.000
_cell.length_b   1.000
_cell.length_c   1.000
_cell.angle_alpha   90.00
_cell.angle_beta   90.00
_cell.angle_gamma   90.00
#
_symmetry.space_group_name_H-M   'P 1'
#
loop_
_entity.id
_entity.type
_entity.pdbx_description
1 polymer ?
#
loop_
_entity_poly.entity_id
_entity_poly.type
_entity_poly.pdbx_seq_one_letter_code
_entity_poly.pdbx_strand_id
1 'polypeptide(L)'
;MASYDADLQAAVDATSVAHDAGTEDDLVQYLRDQLAERDIQTDDEGWLRSTVEGVEADRNYMIEREPDDFVPRHERGSDAPGG
;
A
#
# COMPACT_ATOMS: atom_id res chain seq x y z
N MET A 1 15.97 2.84 -9.92
CA MET A 1 14.50 2.81 -9.98
C MET A 1 14.08 1.87 -8.88
N ALA A 2 13.49 2.39 -7.81
CA ALA A 2 12.81 1.53 -6.85
C ALA A 2 11.72 0.78 -7.63
N SER A 3 11.80 -0.56 -7.66
CA SER A 3 10.73 -1.37 -8.23
C SER A 3 9.78 -1.64 -7.09
N TYR A 4 8.74 -0.82 -6.98
CA TYR A 4 7.67 -1.05 -6.02
C TYR A 4 6.80 -2.21 -6.49
N ASP A 5 6.19 -2.91 -5.55
CA ASP A 5 5.14 -3.87 -5.88
C ASP A 5 3.97 -3.16 -6.59
N ALA A 6 3.49 -3.74 -7.68
CA ALA A 6 2.39 -3.17 -8.44
C ALA A 6 1.10 -3.14 -7.60
N ASP A 7 0.92 -4.09 -6.68
CA ASP A 7 -0.22 -4.16 -5.79
C ASP A 7 -0.16 -3.05 -4.73
N LEU A 8 1.05 -2.69 -4.24
CA LEU A 8 1.23 -1.53 -3.36
C LEU A 8 0.76 -0.25 -4.05
N GLN A 9 1.26 0.03 -5.27
CA GLN A 9 0.87 1.24 -5.99
C GLN A 9 -0.62 1.23 -6.32
N ALA A 10 -1.20 0.10 -6.69
CA ALA A 10 -2.63 -0.02 -6.97
C ALA A 10 -3.51 0.25 -5.74
N ALA A 11 -3.05 -0.03 -4.52
CA ALA A 11 -3.77 0.32 -3.30
C ALA A 11 -3.75 1.83 -3.03
N VAL A 12 -2.60 2.47 -3.27
CA VAL A 12 -2.43 3.92 -3.14
C VAL A 12 -3.24 4.68 -4.19
N ASP A 13 -3.22 4.23 -5.44
CA ASP A 13 -4.02 4.81 -6.53
C ASP A 13 -5.53 4.76 -6.19
N ALA A 14 -6.01 3.63 -5.66
CA ALA A 14 -7.40 3.48 -5.24
C ALA A 14 -7.76 4.43 -4.09
N THR A 15 -6.83 4.66 -3.15
CA THR A 15 -6.98 5.60 -2.03
C THR A 15 -7.03 7.05 -2.54
N SER A 16 -6.20 7.40 -3.51
CA SER A 16 -6.23 8.72 -4.15
C SER A 16 -7.57 9.00 -4.84
N VAL A 17 -8.11 8.01 -5.56
CA VAL A 17 -9.44 8.13 -6.19
C VAL A 17 -10.54 8.29 -5.14
N ALA A 18 -10.50 7.55 -4.05
CA ALA A 18 -11.49 7.66 -2.97
C ALA A 18 -11.42 9.03 -2.27
N HIS A 19 -10.22 9.55 -2.04
CA HIS A 19 -10.01 10.89 -1.49
C HIS A 19 -10.57 11.98 -2.42
N ASP A 20 -10.22 11.94 -3.72
CA ASP A 20 -10.69 12.91 -4.72
C ASP A 20 -12.23 12.88 -4.88
N ALA A 21 -12.83 11.69 -4.78
CA ALA A 21 -14.26 11.50 -4.80
C ALA A 21 -14.97 11.97 -3.49
N GLY A 22 -14.21 12.18 -2.41
CA GLY A 22 -14.74 12.53 -1.09
C GLY A 22 -15.65 11.45 -0.51
N THR A 23 -15.39 10.17 -0.84
CA THR A 23 -16.25 9.04 -0.43
C THR A 23 -15.83 8.43 0.90
N GLU A 24 -14.60 8.69 1.34
CA GLU A 24 -14.02 8.09 2.55
C GLU A 24 -13.48 9.17 3.49
N ASP A 25 -13.89 9.10 4.77
CA ASP A 25 -13.45 10.01 5.84
C ASP A 25 -12.13 9.55 6.50
N ASP A 26 -11.87 8.23 6.52
CA ASP A 26 -10.66 7.64 7.10
C ASP A 26 -9.83 6.94 6.03
N LEU A 27 -8.99 7.73 5.36
CA LEU A 27 -8.11 7.26 4.30
C LEU A 27 -7.05 6.27 4.80
N VAL A 28 -6.66 6.33 6.08
CA VAL A 28 -5.68 5.39 6.64
C VAL A 28 -6.30 4.01 6.75
N GLN A 29 -7.52 3.92 7.29
CA GLN A 29 -8.23 2.66 7.36
C GLN A 29 -8.56 2.13 5.95
N TYR A 30 -9.00 3.00 5.04
CA TYR A 30 -9.27 2.63 3.66
C TYR A 30 -8.04 2.07 2.93
N LEU A 31 -6.87 2.72 3.08
CA LEU A 31 -5.61 2.24 2.53
C LEU A 31 -5.26 0.85 3.08
N ARG A 32 -5.42 0.64 4.40
CA ARG A 32 -5.20 -0.67 5.03
C ARG A 32 -6.11 -1.75 4.45
N ASP A 33 -7.39 -1.43 4.22
CA ASP A 33 -8.34 -2.36 3.62
C ASP A 33 -7.96 -2.67 2.15
N GLN A 34 -7.56 -1.66 1.38
CA GLN A 34 -7.07 -1.85 0.00
C GLN A 34 -5.81 -2.73 -0.08
N LEU A 35 -4.90 -2.59 0.88
CA LEU A 35 -3.73 -3.47 0.98
C LEU A 35 -4.15 -4.91 1.31
N ALA A 36 -5.06 -5.07 2.27
CA ALA A 36 -5.56 -6.38 2.68
C ALA A 36 -6.28 -7.13 1.54
N GLU A 37 -7.05 -6.41 0.70
CA GLU A 37 -7.68 -6.95 -0.52
C GLU A 37 -6.67 -7.52 -1.52
N ARG A 38 -5.41 -7.09 -1.44
CA ARG A 38 -4.30 -7.51 -2.32
C ARG A 38 -3.32 -8.45 -1.62
N ASP A 39 -3.74 -9.08 -0.50
CA ASP A 39 -2.91 -9.97 0.33
C ASP A 39 -1.66 -9.28 0.95
N ILE A 40 -1.66 -7.94 1.01
CA ILE A 40 -0.63 -7.14 1.67
C ILE A 40 -1.14 -6.73 3.05
N GLN A 41 -0.39 -7.10 4.08
CA GLN A 41 -0.65 -6.68 5.46
C GLN A 41 0.56 -5.89 5.93
N THR A 42 0.30 -4.77 6.59
CA THR A 42 1.32 -3.94 7.20
C THR A 42 0.82 -3.35 8.52
N ASP A 43 1.68 -3.43 9.52
CA ASP A 43 1.54 -2.79 10.82
C ASP A 43 2.35 -1.47 10.90
N ASP A 44 2.99 -1.06 9.80
CA ASP A 44 3.73 0.20 9.70
C ASP A 44 2.77 1.40 9.61
N GLU A 45 2.27 1.82 10.78
CA GLU A 45 1.42 3.01 10.90
C GLU A 45 2.11 4.28 10.40
N GLY A 46 3.44 4.37 10.50
CA GLY A 46 4.20 5.51 10.04
C GLY A 46 4.15 5.63 8.52
N TRP A 47 4.34 4.51 7.83
CA TRP A 47 4.19 4.42 6.39
C TRP A 47 2.76 4.72 5.93
N LEU A 48 1.75 4.14 6.59
CA LEU A 48 0.34 4.37 6.24
C LEU A 48 -0.02 5.85 6.32
N ARG A 49 0.35 6.53 7.41
CA ARG A 49 0.08 7.97 7.58
C ARG A 49 0.83 8.82 6.57
N SER A 50 2.14 8.60 6.40
CA SER A 50 2.92 9.35 5.41
C SER A 50 2.41 9.17 3.99
N THR A 51 1.91 7.98 3.65
CA THR A 51 1.31 7.70 2.34
C THR A 51 0.01 8.46 2.14
N VAL A 52 -0.86 8.48 3.15
CA VAL A 52 -2.09 9.28 3.10
C VAL A 52 -1.79 10.77 3.00
N GLU A 53 -0.84 11.30 3.79
CA GLU A 53 -0.40 12.70 3.67
C GLU A 53 0.12 13.02 2.25
N GLY A 54 0.83 12.07 1.62
CA GLY A 54 1.27 12.18 0.22
C GLY A 54 0.11 12.23 -0.76
N VAL A 55 -0.90 11.37 -0.58
CA VAL A 55 -2.13 11.33 -1.39
C VAL A 55 -2.94 12.62 -1.24
N GLU A 56 -3.06 13.15 -0.02
CA GLU A 56 -3.75 14.44 0.23
C GLU A 56 -3.00 15.61 -0.41
N ALA A 57 -1.66 15.56 -0.46
CA ALA A 57 -0.84 16.60 -1.05
C ALA A 57 -0.75 16.53 -2.59
N ASP A 58 -0.78 15.33 -3.17
CA ASP A 58 -0.71 15.09 -4.61
C ASP A 58 -1.66 13.98 -5.07
N ARG A 59 -2.62 14.36 -5.90
CA ARG A 59 -3.58 13.42 -6.53
C ARG A 59 -2.91 12.32 -7.37
N ASN A 60 -1.69 12.54 -7.87
CA ASN A 60 -0.92 11.55 -8.62
C ASN A 60 0.25 11.00 -7.80
N TYR A 61 0.13 11.02 -6.47
CA TYR A 61 1.15 10.54 -5.56
C TYR A 61 1.59 9.12 -5.94
N MET A 62 2.89 8.96 -6.10
CA MET A 62 3.53 7.66 -6.28
C MET A 62 4.29 7.31 -5.00
N ILE A 63 4.27 6.03 -4.66
CA ILE A 63 4.92 5.53 -3.47
C ILE A 63 6.42 5.88 -3.52
N GLU A 64 6.93 6.46 -2.43
CA GLU A 64 8.34 6.83 -2.33
C GLU A 64 9.19 5.77 -1.62
N ARG A 65 8.56 4.95 -0.78
CA ARG A 65 9.18 3.86 -0.02
C ARG A 65 8.17 2.76 0.25
N GLU A 66 8.63 1.52 0.40
CA GLU A 66 7.80 0.42 0.86
C GLU A 66 7.61 0.50 2.39
N PRO A 67 6.56 -0.12 2.95
CA PRO A 67 6.45 -0.29 4.39
C PRO A 67 7.64 -1.08 4.96
N ASP A 68 8.08 -0.76 6.17
CA ASP A 68 9.27 -1.40 6.78
C ASP A 68 9.09 -2.92 6.99
N ASP A 69 7.84 -3.38 7.11
CA ASP A 69 7.44 -4.78 7.27
C ASP A 69 6.95 -5.43 5.97
N PHE A 70 7.11 -4.75 4.84
CA PHE A 70 6.67 -5.27 3.55
C PHE A 70 7.46 -6.53 3.16
N VAL A 71 6.73 -7.62 2.90
CA VAL A 71 7.30 -8.87 2.37
C VAL A 71 6.72 -9.09 0.98
N PRO A 72 7.54 -8.94 -0.08
CA PRO A 72 7.10 -9.19 -1.45
C PRO A 72 6.57 -10.62 -1.58
N ARG A 73 5.44 -10.77 -2.29
CA ARG A 73 4.81 -12.08 -2.51
C ARG A 73 5.77 -13.10 -3.15
N HIS A 74 6.77 -12.63 -3.89
CA HIS A 74 7.76 -13.46 -4.57
C HIS A 74 8.71 -14.22 -3.61
N GLU A 75 8.83 -13.79 -2.34
CA GLU A 75 9.64 -14.46 -1.32
C GLU A 75 8.85 -15.51 -0.51
N ARG A 76 7.51 -15.48 -0.52
CA ARG A 76 6.68 -16.49 0.19
C ARG A 76 6.68 -17.88 -0.48
N GLY A 77 7.38 -18.06 -1.60
CA GLY A 77 7.31 -19.26 -2.44
C GLY A 77 8.58 -20.11 -2.53
N SER A 78 9.61 -19.92 -1.70
CA SER A 78 10.85 -20.73 -1.77
C SER A 78 11.07 -21.73 -0.62
N ASP A 79 10.14 -21.86 0.32
CA ASP A 79 10.19 -22.92 1.34
C ASP A 79 9.21 -24.06 1.00
N ALA A 80 9.44 -24.69 -0.15
CA ALA A 80 8.92 -26.03 -0.40
C ALA A 80 10.00 -27.02 0.08
N PRO A 81 9.79 -27.79 1.17
CA PRO A 81 10.71 -28.85 1.52
C PRO A 81 10.63 -29.92 0.43
N GLY A 82 11.74 -30.13 -0.27
CA GLY A 82 11.91 -31.32 -1.10
C GLY A 82 11.73 -32.57 -0.23
N GLY A 83 10.77 -33.40 -0.60
CA GLY A 83 10.48 -34.70 0.00
C GLY A 83 9.93 -35.66 -1.03
#